data_AF-A0A934CL25-F1
#
_entry.id   AF-A0A934CL25-F1
#
_cell.length_a   1.000
_cell.length_b   1.000
_cell.length_c   1.000
_cell.angle_alpha   90.00
_cell.angle_beta   90.00
_cell.angle_gamma   90.00
#
_symmetry.space_group_name_H-M   'P 1'
#
loop_
_entity.id
_entity.type
_entity.pdbx_description
1 polymer ?
#
loop_
_entity_poly.entity_id
_entity_poly.type
_entity_poly.pdbx_seq_one_letter_code
_entity_poly.pdbx_strand_id
1 'polypeptide(L)' 'MAEIKRHENESVSSALRRFTKRVQQAGVITETKKRQFKARKLSDYKMRKNALRRIKRRRELEKLYKLGKIN' A
#
# COMPACT_ATOMS: atom_id res chain seq x y z
N MET A 1 7.68 8.15 -13.89
CA MET A 1 6.57 9.12 -13.78
C MET A 1 5.30 8.38 -14.16
N ALA A 2 4.22 8.48 -13.38
CA ALA A 2 2.96 7.83 -13.75
C ALA A 2 2.30 8.71 -14.81
N GLU A 3 2.37 8.31 -16.08
CA GLU A 3 1.73 9.02 -17.18
C GLU A 3 0.52 8.21 -17.67
N ILE A 4 -0.56 8.90 -18.04
CA ILE A 4 -1.69 8.29 -18.74
C ILE A 4 -1.99 9.10 -20.00
N LYS A 5 -2.30 8.40 -21.10
CA LYS A 5 -2.90 9.02 -22.29
C LYS A 5 -4.42 8.88 -22.19
N ARG A 6 -5.12 9.96 -22.53
CA ARG A 6 -6.59 9.94 -22.62
C ARG A 6 -7.02 9.10 -23.81
N HIS A 7 -8.10 8.35 -23.64
CA HIS A 7 -8.74 7.66 -24.76
C HIS A 7 -9.78 8.57 -25.41
N GLU A 8 -10.10 8.32 -26.68
CA GLU A 8 -10.93 9.20 -27.52
C GLU A 8 -12.34 9.44 -26.94
N ASN A 9 -12.92 8.47 -26.24
CA ASN A 9 -14.27 8.55 -25.65
C ASN A 9 -14.26 8.55 -24.11
N GLU A 10 -13.16 8.93 -23.47
CA GLU A 10 -13.05 8.91 -22.01
C GLU A 10 -13.44 10.26 -21.38
N SER A 11 -14.35 10.22 -20.40
CA SER A 11 -14.63 11.39 -19.54
C SER A 11 -13.41 11.76 -18.70
N VAL A 12 -13.20 13.07 -18.50
CA VAL A 12 -12.10 13.62 -17.70
C VAL A 12 -12.01 12.99 -16.31
N SER A 13 -13.16 12.69 -15.69
CA SER A 13 -13.23 12.06 -14.37
C SER A 13 -12.70 10.61 -14.36
N SER A 14 -13.00 9.83 -15.39
CA SER A 14 -12.45 8.48 -15.56
C SER A 14 -10.94 8.51 -15.74
N ALA A 15 -10.44 9.43 -16.58
CA ALA A 15 -9.01 9.59 -16.80
C ALA A 15 -8.29 9.92 -15.48
N LEU A 16 -8.83 10.86 -14.69
CA LEU A 16 -8.26 11.22 -13.39
C LEU A 16 -8.25 10.06 -12.40
N ARG A 17 -9.30 9.22 -12.39
CA ARG A 17 -9.35 8.02 -11.55
C ARG A 17 -8.28 7.00 -11.96
N ARG A 18 -8.07 6.79 -13.26
CA ARG A 18 -6.99 5.89 -13.76
C ARG A 18 -5.61 6.43 -13.39
N PHE A 19 -5.40 7.73 -13.55
CA PHE A 19 -4.15 8.38 -13.12
C PHE A 19 -3.91 8.17 -11.63
N THR A 20 -4.90 8.47 -10.79
CA THR A 20 -4.82 8.29 -9.33
C THR A 20 -4.50 6.84 -8.97
N LYS A 21 -5.18 5.87 -9.58
CA LYS A 21 -4.91 4.44 -9.37
C LYS A 21 -3.49 4.07 -9.80
N ARG A 22 -3.01 4.59 -10.94
CA ARG A 22 -1.64 4.35 -11.44
C ARG A 22 -0.58 4.94 -10.52
N VAL A 23 -0.80 6.15 -9.99
CA VAL A 23 0.09 6.80 -9.00
C VAL A 23 0.14 6.00 -7.71
N GLN A 24 -1.02 5.54 -7.21
CA GLN A 24 -1.12 4.71 -6.01
C GLN A 24 -0.40 3.38 -6.18
N GLN A 25 -0.65 2.68 -7.31
CA GLN A 25 0.02 1.41 -7.63
C GLN A 25 1.53 1.58 -7.82
N ALA A 26 1.97 2.69 -8.41
CA ALA A 26 3.38 3.01 -8.57
C ALA A 26 4.06 3.33 -7.22
N GLY A 27 3.30 3.56 -6.15
CA GLY A 27 3.83 3.75 -4.79
C GLY A 27 4.69 5.00 -4.60
N VAL A 28 4.72 5.90 -5.60
CA VAL A 28 5.64 7.06 -5.66
C VAL A 28 5.49 7.96 -4.43
N ILE A 29 4.25 8.20 -4.00
CA ILE A 29 3.96 9.04 -2.82
C ILE A 29 4.50 8.38 -1.55
N THR A 30 4.26 7.07 -1.37
CA THR A 30 4.71 6.33 -0.19
C THR A 30 6.24 6.28 -0.11
N GLU A 31 6.90 6.03 -1.25
CA GLU A 31 8.36 5.98 -1.31
C GLU A 31 8.98 7.36 -1.06
N THR A 32 8.40 8.43 -1.62
CA THR A 32 8.84 9.80 -1.37
C THR A 32 8.74 10.16 0.11
N LYS A 33 7.60 9.87 0.75
CA LYS A 33 7.41 10.09 2.19
C LYS A 33 8.37 9.27 3.04
N LYS A 34 8.66 8.03 2.66
CA LYS A 34 9.62 7.17 3.35
C LYS A 34 11.06 7.68 3.24
N ARG A 35 11.43 8.25 2.09
CA ARG A 35 12.77 8.81 1.83
C ARG A 35 12.96 10.23 2.37
N GLN A 36 11.88 10.93 2.71
CA GLN A 36 11.91 12.31 3.19
C GLN A 36 12.86 12.51 4.38
N PHE A 37 12.96 11.51 5.26
CA PHE A 37 13.83 11.56 6.45
C PHE A 37 14.68 10.30 6.58
N LYS A 38 15.91 10.45 7.09
CA LYS A 38 16.80 9.32 7.38
C LYS A 38 16.25 8.49 8.53
N ALA A 39 15.94 7.22 8.25
CA ALA A 39 15.57 6.25 9.28
C ALA A 39 16.81 5.62 9.92
N ARG A 40 16.78 5.44 11.26
CA ARG A 40 17.78 4.63 11.97
C ARG A 40 17.60 3.15 11.63
N LYS A 41 18.71 2.38 11.53
CA LYS A 41 18.68 0.92 11.46
C LYS A 41 18.01 0.33 12.72
N LEU A 42 17.03 -0.54 12.51
CA LEU A 42 16.32 -1.25 13.58
C LEU A 42 17.27 -2.21 14.29
N SER A 43 17.08 -2.40 15.61
CA SER A 43 17.76 -3.47 16.36
C SER A 43 17.11 -4.82 16.10
N ASP A 44 17.86 -5.90 16.32
CA ASP A 44 17.41 -7.28 16.10
C ASP A 44 16.13 -7.61 16.87
N TYR A 45 16.05 -7.18 18.13
CA TYR A 45 14.85 -7.34 18.95
C TYR A 45 13.63 -6.68 18.30
N LYS A 46 13.77 -5.45 17.80
CA LYS A 46 12.67 -4.71 17.16
C LYS A 46 12.28 -5.35 15.82
N MET A 47 13.23 -5.90 15.07
CA MET A 47 12.95 -6.69 13.87
C MET A 47 12.14 -7.96 14.18
N ARG A 48 12.55 -8.73 15.18
CA ARG A 48 11.84 -9.95 15.65
C ARG A 48 10.44 -9.62 16.14
N LYS A 49 10.28 -8.57 16.96
CA LYS A 49 8.97 -8.10 17.44
C LYS A 49 8.03 -7.72 16.29
N ASN A 50 8.54 -7.02 15.27
CA ASN A 50 7.76 -6.67 14.08
C ASN A 50 7.33 -7.91 13.28
N ALA A 51 8.20 -8.92 13.16
CA ALA A 51 7.88 -10.18 12.50
C ALA A 51 6.76 -10.94 13.23
N LEU A 52 6.85 -11.07 14.56
CA LEU A 52 5.81 -11.69 15.39
C LEU A 52 4.46 -10.96 15.26
N ARG A 53 4.47 -9.63 15.23
CA ARG A 53 3.25 -8.83 15.00
C ARG A 53 2.60 -9.13 13.64
N ARG A 54 3.41 -9.28 12.58
CA ARG A 54 2.92 -9.63 11.23
C ARG A 54 2.27 -11.01 11.21
N ILE A 55 2.90 -11.99 11.86
CA ILE A 55 2.37 -13.36 11.96
C ILE A 55 1.05 -13.36 12.73
N LYS A 56 0.99 -12.68 13.89
CA LYS A 56 -0.24 -12.58 14.69
C LYS A 56 -1.39 -11.96 13.89
N ARG A 57 -1.14 -10.83 13.24
CA ARG A 57 -2.16 -10.15 12.41
C ARG A 57 -2.64 -11.03 11.26
N ARG A 58 -1.75 -11.80 10.61
CA ARG A 58 -2.16 -12.74 9.55
C ARG A 58 -3.14 -13.80 10.07
N ARG A 59 -2.82 -14.41 11.21
CA ARG A 59 -3.71 -15.40 11.87
C ARG A 59 -5.05 -14.79 12.27
N GLU A 60 -5.05 -13.56 12.78
CA GLU A 60 -6.29 -12.84 13.12
C GLU A 60 -7.15 -12.59 11.89
N LEU A 61 -6.56 -12.12 10.79
CA LEU A 61 -7.27 -11.89 9.54
C LEU A 61 -7.84 -13.21 8.98
N GLU A 62 -7.05 -14.28 8.94
CA GLU A 62 -7.53 -15.61 8.52
C GLU A 62 -8.72 -16.10 9.36
N LYS A 63 -8.68 -15.89 10.69
CA LYS A 63 -9.81 -16.20 11.57
C LYS A 63 -11.04 -15.34 11.24
N LEU A 64 -10.86 -14.05 10.99
CA LEU A 64 -11.96 -13.14 10.65
C LEU A 64 -12.61 -13.48 9.30
N TYR A 65 -11.80 -13.85 8.30
CA TYR A 65 -12.31 -14.38 7.02
C TYR A 65 -13.14 -15.65 7.23
N LYS A 66 -12.64 -16.61 8.02
CA LYS A 66 -13.38 -17.84 8.35
C LYS A 66 -14.70 -17.59 9.09
N LEU A 67 -14.76 -16.50 9.86
CA LEU A 67 -15.96 -16.09 10.60
C LEU A 67 -16.90 -15.19 9.78
N GLY A 68 -16.57 -14.87 8.52
CA GLY A 68 -17.37 -13.97 7.67
C GLY A 68 -17.44 -12.52 8.18
N LYS A 69 -16.51 -12.11 9.07
CA LYS A 69 -16.48 -10.75 9.65
C LYS A 69 -15.73 -9.75 8.78
N ILE A 70 -14.97 -10.25 7.82
CA ILE A 70 -14.28 -9.48 6.79
C ILE A 70 -14.59 -10.22 5.50
N ASN A 71 -15.25 -9.54 4.56
CA ASN A 71 -15.48 -10.00 3.20
C ASN A 71 -14.62 -9.16 2.25
#